data_AF-A0AAQ3UQG4-F1
#
_entry.id   AF-A0AAQ3UQG4-F1
#
_cell.length_a   1.000
_cell.length_b   1.000
_cell.length_c   1.000
_cell.angle_alpha   90.00
_cell.angle_beta   90.00
_cell.angle_gamma   90.00
#
_symmetry.space_group_name_H-M   'P 1'
#
loop_
_entity.id
_entity.type
_entity.pdbx_description
1 polymer ?
#
loop_
_entity_poly.entity_id
_entity_poly.type
_entity_poly.pdbx_seq_one_letter_code
_entity_poly.pdbx_strand_id
1 'polypeptide(L)'
;MNSAHDTATSPLPMRADGWSTSGGDGCRGGGGLSSRGRGGEMGGRSGVKKDSVFCFVCYLFKKGSGSNAFVVDGWNNWNIGNPALLKHCGSKAHNAAQERYIGFINPKVAIDYNIDKWSEEDLRLYKKRLTYSLRCIKFLLHQGLAFRGHDESKESSNRGNFIELLKFLAGNSEEVNKYVLNNAPGNCTLTSPKIQKQIIHCCAIETRKKIIEDLGDEPYAILADESSDISHKEQLALCLRYVDKFGRPWEHFIGVVHVDGTTSLSLKKAVEGLLVSNGLSMQQIRGQGYDGASNMKGEIMTMRKRRINK
;
A
#
# COMPACT_ATOMS: atom_id res chain seq x y z
N MET A 1 36.42 36.10 14.19
CA MET A 1 37.82 36.03 13.70
C MET A 1 38.12 34.57 13.39
N ASN A 2 38.27 34.28 12.09
CA ASN A 2 39.05 33.21 11.42
C ASN A 2 38.95 31.76 11.93
N SER A 3 38.87 30.72 11.10
CA SER A 3 38.97 30.61 9.63
C SER A 3 38.61 29.17 9.25
N ALA A 4 37.88 29.01 8.14
CA ALA A 4 37.69 27.73 7.48
C ALA A 4 39.02 27.24 6.89
N HIS A 5 39.32 25.95 7.04
CA HIS A 5 40.34 25.26 6.27
C HIS A 5 39.69 24.18 5.43
N ASP A 6 39.64 24.46 4.13
CA ASP A 6 39.36 23.51 3.06
C ASP A 6 40.50 22.47 2.99
N THR A 7 40.16 21.20 3.19
CA THR A 7 41.03 20.08 2.80
C THR A 7 40.59 19.57 1.43
N ALA A 8 41.32 19.99 0.41
CA ALA A 8 41.22 19.48 -0.95
C ALA A 8 41.48 17.96 -0.97
N THR A 9 40.48 17.20 -1.40
CA THR A 9 40.62 15.75 -1.66
C THR A 9 41.13 15.58 -3.08
N SER A 10 42.34 15.07 -3.24
CA SER A 10 42.94 14.74 -4.53
C SER A 10 42.09 13.70 -5.29
N PRO A 11 41.97 13.78 -6.63
CA PRO A 11 41.22 12.78 -7.40
C PRO A 11 41.96 11.43 -7.40
N LEU A 12 41.24 10.36 -7.03
CA LEU A 12 41.67 8.98 -7.20
C LEU A 12 41.83 8.62 -8.70
N PRO A 13 42.78 7.74 -9.07
CA PRO A 13 43.02 7.39 -10.46
C PRO A 13 41.83 6.63 -11.06
N MET A 14 41.44 7.02 -12.28
CA MET A 14 40.35 6.42 -13.05
C MET A 14 40.63 4.95 -13.35
N ARG A 15 39.73 4.04 -12.92
CA ARG A 15 39.63 2.69 -13.49
C ARG A 15 38.92 2.76 -14.84
N ALA A 16 39.45 2.05 -15.83
CA ALA A 16 39.02 2.06 -17.23
C ALA A 16 37.74 1.24 -17.52
N ASP A 17 36.92 0.95 -16.50
CA ASP A 17 35.94 -0.14 -16.57
C ASP A 17 34.51 0.31 -17.00
N GLY A 18 34.34 1.55 -17.49
CA GLY A 18 33.01 2.17 -17.70
C GLY A 18 32.57 2.40 -19.15
N TRP A 19 33.33 1.97 -20.15
CA TRP A 19 33.09 2.26 -21.56
C TRP A 19 32.76 0.99 -22.34
N SER A 20 31.66 1.00 -23.10
CA SER A 20 31.30 -0.09 -24.02
C SER A 20 31.47 0.35 -25.47
N THR A 21 32.21 -0.43 -26.28
CA THR A 21 32.32 -0.27 -27.73
C THR A 21 31.55 -1.36 -28.46
N SER A 22 31.00 -1.05 -29.63
CA SER A 22 30.36 -2.04 -30.51
C SER A 22 31.27 -2.38 -31.70
N GLY A 23 32.15 -3.38 -31.55
CA GLY A 23 32.92 -3.91 -32.69
C GLY A 23 33.93 -5.02 -32.36
N GLY A 24 33.74 -6.19 -32.97
CA GLY A 24 34.74 -7.27 -33.04
C GLY A 24 35.71 -7.12 -34.23
N ASP A 25 36.99 -7.29 -33.89
CA ASP A 25 38.28 -7.59 -34.55
C ASP A 25 38.57 -7.33 -36.04
N GLY A 26 39.75 -6.70 -36.26
CA GLY A 26 40.50 -6.71 -37.52
C GLY A 26 41.86 -5.98 -37.48
N CYS A 27 42.94 -6.75 -37.22
CA CYS A 27 44.34 -6.56 -37.68
C CYS A 27 45.30 -5.52 -37.03
N ARG A 28 46.16 -5.97 -36.10
CA ARG A 28 47.55 -6.50 -36.31
C ARG A 28 48.40 -6.35 -35.03
N GLY A 29 48.98 -7.46 -34.55
CA GLY A 29 50.23 -7.44 -33.78
C GLY A 29 50.21 -8.14 -32.42
N GLY A 30 50.52 -9.45 -32.41
CA GLY A 30 51.32 -10.07 -31.34
C GLY A 30 50.62 -10.71 -30.15
N GLY A 31 50.47 -12.04 -30.19
CA GLY A 31 50.79 -12.91 -29.05
C GLY A 31 49.66 -13.38 -28.12
N GLY A 32 49.25 -14.65 -28.30
CA GLY A 32 49.13 -15.59 -27.17
C GLY A 32 47.75 -15.85 -26.54
N LEU A 33 47.35 -17.13 -26.64
CA LEU A 33 46.55 -17.92 -25.68
C LEU A 33 45.00 -17.82 -25.69
N SER A 34 44.42 -18.61 -26.61
CA SER A 34 43.52 -19.76 -26.33
C SER A 34 42.55 -19.70 -25.13
N SER A 35 41.24 -19.72 -25.42
CA SER A 35 40.37 -20.83 -24.99
C SER A 35 39.07 -20.91 -25.81
N ARG A 36 38.71 -22.13 -26.18
CA ARG A 36 37.52 -22.54 -26.94
C ARG A 36 36.25 -22.47 -26.08
N GLY A 37 35.14 -22.00 -26.67
CA GLY A 37 33.78 -22.26 -26.22
C GLY A 37 32.83 -22.28 -27.42
N ARG A 38 32.07 -23.37 -27.59
CA ARG A 38 31.25 -23.70 -28.78
C ARG A 38 29.90 -22.99 -28.77
N GLY A 39 29.42 -22.66 -29.98
CA GLY A 39 28.06 -23.00 -30.43
C GLY A 39 27.01 -21.91 -30.34
N GLY A 40 26.43 -21.55 -31.49
CA GLY A 40 25.15 -20.85 -31.58
C GLY A 40 25.07 -19.78 -32.66
N GLU A 41 25.00 -20.18 -33.94
CA GLU A 41 24.51 -19.31 -35.00
C GLU A 41 23.00 -19.10 -34.83
N MET A 42 22.57 -17.84 -34.69
CA MET A 42 21.23 -17.41 -35.10
C MET A 42 21.35 -16.07 -35.83
N GLY A 43 20.77 -16.04 -37.03
CA GLY A 43 20.93 -14.98 -38.03
C GLY A 43 20.57 -13.59 -37.52
N GLY A 44 21.54 -12.68 -37.60
CA GLY A 44 21.37 -11.26 -37.38
C GLY A 44 21.35 -10.51 -38.71
N ARG A 45 20.25 -9.79 -38.96
CA ARG A 45 20.15 -8.77 -40.00
C ARG A 45 21.37 -7.84 -39.93
N SER A 46 21.97 -7.57 -41.08
CA SER A 46 23.05 -6.61 -41.29
C SER A 46 22.61 -5.19 -40.90
N GLY A 47 22.76 -4.86 -39.62
CA GLY A 47 22.71 -3.49 -39.11
C GLY A 47 24.11 -2.92 -39.03
N VAL A 48 24.33 -1.78 -39.70
CA VAL A 48 25.59 -1.03 -39.72
C VAL A 48 26.13 -0.84 -38.28
N LYS A 49 27.31 -1.39 -37.97
CA LYS A 49 28.01 -1.13 -36.70
C LYS A 49 28.40 0.34 -36.65
N LYS A 50 27.76 1.12 -35.79
CA LYS A 50 28.14 2.51 -35.53
C LYS A 50 29.38 2.49 -34.62
N ASP A 51 30.53 2.89 -35.14
CA ASP A 51 31.75 3.01 -34.33
C ASP A 51 31.60 4.20 -33.39
N SER A 52 31.16 3.95 -32.15
CA SER A 52 30.77 4.98 -31.18
C SER A 52 30.86 4.44 -29.76
N VAL A 53 31.11 5.34 -28.81
CA VAL A 53 31.21 5.04 -27.39
C VAL A 53 30.04 5.65 -26.61
N PHE A 54 29.59 4.92 -25.60
CA PHE A 54 28.52 5.31 -24.69
C PHE A 54 29.02 5.27 -23.25
N CYS A 55 28.47 6.14 -22.41
CA CYS A 55 28.72 6.12 -20.97
C CYS A 55 27.59 5.34 -20.28
N PHE A 56 27.91 4.19 -19.71
CA PHE A 56 26.93 3.30 -19.06
C PHE A 56 26.07 4.01 -17.99
N VAL A 57 26.72 4.78 -17.11
CA VAL A 57 26.07 5.51 -16.01
C VAL A 57 25.09 6.55 -16.55
N CYS A 58 25.52 7.36 -17.51
CA CYS A 58 24.68 8.36 -18.14
C CYS A 58 23.57 7.75 -18.99
N TYR A 59 23.83 6.60 -19.61
CA TYR A 59 22.84 5.89 -20.43
C TYR A 59 21.62 5.48 -19.60
N LEU A 60 21.85 4.96 -18.40
CA LEU A 60 20.80 4.44 -17.54
C LEU A 60 20.21 5.49 -16.57
N PHE A 61 21.01 6.45 -16.08
CA PHE A 61 20.64 7.28 -14.93
C PHE A 61 20.56 8.79 -15.24
N LYS A 62 20.71 9.23 -16.49
CA LYS A 62 20.53 10.63 -16.87
C LYS A 62 19.06 11.06 -16.75
N LYS A 63 18.82 12.23 -16.16
CA LYS A 63 17.53 12.94 -16.14
C LYS A 63 17.71 14.38 -16.62
N GLY A 64 16.79 14.87 -17.44
CA GLY A 64 16.74 16.26 -17.92
C GLY A 64 17.47 16.53 -19.25
N SER A 65 17.49 17.80 -19.65
CA SER A 65 18.10 18.28 -20.90
C SER A 65 19.62 18.44 -20.79
N GLY A 66 20.33 18.02 -21.83
CA GLY A 66 21.80 18.13 -21.95
C GLY A 66 22.32 17.25 -23.08
N SER A 67 23.62 17.32 -23.40
CA SER A 67 24.21 16.59 -24.53
C SER A 67 23.87 15.10 -24.53
N ASN A 68 23.41 14.59 -25.67
CA ASN A 68 23.04 13.18 -25.89
C ASN A 68 24.16 12.37 -26.56
N ALA A 69 25.31 13.00 -26.81
CA ALA A 69 26.43 12.39 -27.52
C ALA A 69 26.87 11.04 -26.91
N PHE A 70 26.92 10.93 -25.57
CA PHE A 70 27.34 9.70 -24.88
C PHE A 70 26.17 8.80 -24.43
N VAL A 71 24.94 9.08 -24.90
CA VAL A 71 23.71 8.41 -24.43
C VAL A 71 22.87 7.90 -25.60
N VAL A 72 22.39 8.78 -26.48
CA VAL A 72 21.48 8.41 -27.59
C VAL A 72 22.26 8.28 -28.90
N ASP A 73 23.08 9.28 -29.20
CA ASP A 73 23.68 9.39 -30.54
C ASP A 73 24.92 8.52 -30.71
N GLY A 74 25.61 8.23 -29.61
CA GLY A 74 26.94 7.62 -29.57
C GLY A 74 28.02 8.63 -29.94
N TRP A 75 29.11 8.66 -29.18
CA TRP A 75 30.20 9.60 -29.43
C TRP A 75 31.32 8.91 -30.21
N ASN A 76 31.77 9.50 -31.31
CA ASN A 76 32.67 8.83 -32.27
C ASN A 76 33.83 9.72 -32.79
N ASN A 77 34.04 10.90 -32.22
CA ASN A 77 35.08 11.82 -32.70
C ASN A 77 36.45 11.50 -32.08
N TRP A 78 37.02 10.35 -32.43
CA TRP A 78 38.22 9.79 -31.83
C TRP A 78 39.46 10.70 -31.85
N ASN A 79 39.54 11.64 -32.79
CA ASN A 79 40.63 12.62 -32.88
C ASN A 79 40.79 13.48 -31.62
N ILE A 80 39.74 13.60 -30.80
CA ILE A 80 39.74 14.34 -29.53
C ILE A 80 39.26 13.46 -28.35
N GLY A 81 39.48 12.14 -28.44
CA GLY A 81 39.10 11.13 -27.45
C GLY A 81 39.31 11.54 -26.01
N ASN A 82 40.54 11.47 -25.53
CA ASN A 82 40.85 11.69 -24.12
C ASN A 82 40.31 13.04 -23.57
N PRO A 83 40.51 14.20 -24.24
CA PRO A 83 39.93 15.46 -23.77
C PRO A 83 38.40 15.45 -23.68
N ALA A 84 37.70 14.85 -24.65
CA ALA A 84 36.24 14.81 -24.69
C ALA A 84 35.65 13.89 -23.62
N LEU A 85 36.27 12.72 -23.39
CA LEU A 85 35.84 11.77 -22.35
C LEU A 85 36.05 12.35 -20.95
N LEU A 86 37.22 12.97 -20.69
CA LEU A 86 37.49 13.62 -19.41
C LEU A 86 36.51 14.77 -19.14
N LYS A 87 36.21 15.58 -20.16
CA LYS A 87 35.22 16.66 -20.06
C LYS A 87 33.80 16.11 -19.78
N HIS A 88 33.45 14.96 -20.35
CA HIS A 88 32.18 14.29 -20.05
C HIS A 88 32.10 13.82 -18.61
N CYS A 89 33.12 13.09 -18.13
CA CYS A 89 33.17 12.57 -16.76
C CYS A 89 33.16 13.70 -15.73
N GLY A 90 33.78 14.86 -16.03
CA GLY A 90 33.73 16.04 -15.17
C GLY A 90 32.43 16.86 -15.24
N SER A 91 31.46 16.46 -16.05
CA SER A 91 30.22 17.24 -16.22
C SER A 91 29.26 17.05 -15.05
N LYS A 92 28.52 18.12 -14.69
CA LYS A 92 27.46 18.06 -13.68
C LYS A 92 26.40 16.99 -13.99
N ALA A 93 26.10 16.77 -15.27
CA ALA A 93 25.17 15.76 -15.70
C ALA A 93 25.67 14.34 -15.44
N HIS A 94 26.96 14.07 -15.67
CA HIS A 94 27.58 12.79 -15.36
C HIS A 94 27.61 12.55 -13.85
N ASN A 95 28.05 13.53 -13.06
CA ASN A 95 28.10 13.42 -11.59
C ASN A 95 26.71 13.14 -10.99
N ALA A 96 25.68 13.85 -11.46
CA ALA A 96 24.31 13.60 -10.99
C ALA A 96 23.78 12.21 -11.40
N ALA A 97 24.16 11.69 -12.57
CA ALA A 97 23.84 10.32 -12.98
C ALA A 97 24.60 9.29 -12.14
N GLN A 98 25.87 9.59 -11.81
CA GLN A 98 26.73 8.76 -10.97
C GLN A 98 26.23 8.67 -9.53
N GLU A 99 25.77 9.77 -8.93
CA GLU A 99 25.15 9.77 -7.60
C GLU A 99 23.90 8.87 -7.56
N ARG A 100 23.07 8.91 -8.61
CA ARG A 100 21.90 8.02 -8.73
C ARG A 100 22.30 6.57 -8.91
N TYR A 101 23.32 6.30 -9.70
CA TYR A 101 23.88 4.96 -9.86
C TYR A 101 24.41 4.43 -8.52
N ILE A 102 25.14 5.25 -7.76
CA ILE A 102 25.62 4.91 -6.41
C ILE A 102 24.45 4.63 -5.46
N GLY A 103 23.40 5.46 -5.48
CA GLY A 103 22.18 5.23 -4.70
C GLY A 103 21.43 3.96 -5.10
N PHE A 104 21.48 3.57 -6.37
CA PHE A 104 20.88 2.34 -6.88
C PHE A 104 21.67 1.09 -6.45
N ILE A 105 23.01 1.11 -6.55
CA ILE A 105 23.85 -0.04 -6.16
C ILE A 105 24.02 -0.19 -4.65
N ASN A 106 23.87 0.89 -3.89
CA ASN A 106 23.97 0.87 -2.44
C ASN A 106 22.76 1.56 -1.77
N PRO A 107 21.58 0.90 -1.76
CA PRO A 107 20.35 1.46 -1.22
C PRO A 107 20.43 1.82 0.27
N LYS A 108 21.40 1.25 1.00
CA LYS A 108 21.60 1.46 2.44
C LYS A 108 22.14 2.84 2.80
N VAL A 109 22.64 3.61 1.81
CA VAL A 109 23.19 4.97 2.01
C VAL A 109 22.13 6.05 1.75
N ALA A 110 20.98 5.68 1.17
CA ALA A 110 19.88 6.62 1.00
C ALA A 110 19.37 7.10 2.36
N ILE A 111 19.16 8.41 2.51
CA ILE A 111 18.63 9.03 3.74
C ILE A 111 17.31 8.39 4.16
N ASP A 112 16.49 7.96 3.19
CA ASP A 112 15.25 7.23 3.39
C ASP A 112 15.42 5.94 4.21
N TYR A 113 16.60 5.31 4.17
CA TYR A 113 16.92 4.11 4.95
C TYR A 113 17.16 4.41 6.44
N ASN A 114 17.55 5.63 6.79
CA ASN A 114 17.85 6.05 8.16
C ASN A 114 16.66 6.71 8.88
N ILE A 115 15.58 7.03 8.17
CA ILE A 115 14.43 7.76 8.73
C ILE A 115 13.39 6.83 9.39
N ASP A 116 13.35 5.54 9.06
CA ASP A 116 12.25 4.65 9.51
C ASP A 116 12.72 3.33 10.13
N LYS A 117 13.48 3.40 11.21
CA LYS A 117 13.59 2.26 12.13
C LYS A 117 13.15 2.68 13.53
N TRP A 118 11.84 2.65 13.77
CA TRP A 118 11.30 2.54 15.13
C TRP A 118 12.04 1.41 15.83
N SER A 119 12.51 1.65 17.05
CA SER A 119 13.19 0.60 17.79
C SER A 119 12.21 -0.56 18.03
N GLU A 120 12.72 -1.78 18.18
CA GLU A 120 11.88 -2.92 18.56
C GLU A 120 11.12 -2.64 19.86
N GLU A 121 11.74 -1.88 20.76
CA GLU A 121 11.13 -1.42 22.00
C GLU A 121 9.96 -0.44 21.75
N ASP A 122 10.11 0.55 20.87
CA ASP A 122 9.02 1.47 20.52
C ASP A 122 7.82 0.73 19.92
N LEU A 123 8.09 -0.24 19.05
CA LEU A 123 7.05 -1.09 18.45
C LEU A 123 6.36 -1.94 19.52
N ARG A 124 7.12 -2.51 20.45
CA ARG A 124 6.57 -3.30 21.57
C ARG A 124 5.66 -2.44 22.45
N LEU A 125 6.10 -1.24 22.80
CA LEU A 125 5.33 -0.30 23.61
C LEU A 125 4.08 0.21 22.88
N TYR A 126 4.18 0.46 21.57
CA TYR A 126 3.02 0.80 20.73
C TYR A 126 1.99 -0.33 20.73
N LYS A 127 2.43 -1.58 20.52
CA LYS A 127 1.54 -2.75 20.56
C LYS A 127 0.85 -2.92 21.91
N LYS A 128 1.52 -2.64 23.03
CA LYS A 128 0.89 -2.62 24.37
C LYS A 128 -0.25 -1.59 24.43
N ARG A 129 0.01 -0.34 24.05
CA ARG A 129 -1.01 0.73 24.02
C ARG A 129 -2.20 0.39 23.13
N LEU A 130 -1.92 -0.13 21.93
CA LEU A 130 -2.95 -0.57 20.99
C LEU A 130 -3.78 -1.72 21.58
N THR A 131 -3.15 -2.68 22.26
CA THR A 131 -3.84 -3.79 22.91
C THR A 131 -4.82 -3.32 23.97
N TYR A 132 -4.43 -2.38 24.83
CA TYR A 132 -5.34 -1.82 25.85
C TYR A 132 -6.48 -1.00 25.24
N SER A 133 -6.17 -0.26 24.17
CA SER A 133 -7.20 0.46 23.40
C SER A 133 -8.20 -0.52 22.77
N LEU A 134 -7.73 -1.61 22.17
CA LEU A 134 -8.56 -2.66 21.59
C LEU A 134 -9.45 -3.35 22.63
N ARG A 135 -8.96 -3.54 23.87
CA ARG A 135 -9.79 -4.08 24.96
C ARG A 135 -10.97 -3.17 25.28
N CYS A 136 -10.74 -1.86 25.37
CA CYS A 136 -11.81 -0.88 25.59
C CYS A 136 -12.80 -0.89 24.42
N ILE A 137 -12.30 -0.82 23.18
CA ILE A 137 -13.11 -0.84 21.97
C ILE A 137 -13.97 -2.10 21.91
N LYS A 138 -13.37 -3.29 22.15
CA LYS A 138 -14.09 -4.56 22.17
C LYS A 138 -15.22 -4.55 23.19
N PHE A 139 -14.98 -4.05 24.40
CA PHE A 139 -16.02 -3.93 25.41
C PHE A 139 -17.18 -3.05 24.94
N LEU A 140 -16.87 -1.85 24.43
CA LEU A 140 -17.88 -0.90 23.95
C LEU A 140 -18.69 -1.46 22.78
N LEU A 141 -18.03 -2.12 21.81
CA LEU A 141 -18.70 -2.78 20.68
C LEU A 141 -19.63 -3.89 21.16
N HIS A 142 -19.17 -4.74 22.08
CA HIS A 142 -19.98 -5.84 22.60
C HIS A 142 -21.22 -5.37 23.38
N GLN A 143 -21.15 -4.20 24.02
CA GLN A 143 -22.25 -3.62 24.79
C GLN A 143 -23.12 -2.66 23.96
N GLY A 144 -22.75 -2.37 22.71
CA GLY A 144 -23.43 -1.36 21.89
C GLY A 144 -23.33 0.06 22.46
N LEU A 145 -22.26 0.36 23.22
CA LEU A 145 -22.09 1.66 23.87
C LEU A 145 -21.43 2.68 22.94
N ALA A 146 -21.88 3.92 23.04
CA ALA A 146 -21.22 5.05 22.37
C ALA A 146 -19.76 5.16 22.84
N PHE A 147 -18.85 5.55 21.95
CA PHE A 147 -17.42 5.66 22.26
C PHE A 147 -17.07 7.02 22.82
N ARG A 148 -17.64 8.06 22.20
CA ARG A 148 -17.30 9.46 22.41
C ARG A 148 -18.28 10.12 23.37
N GLY A 149 -17.77 11.10 24.11
CA GLY A 149 -18.57 11.99 24.93
C GLY A 149 -18.98 13.23 24.15
N HIS A 150 -19.88 14.04 24.74
CA HIS A 150 -20.19 15.38 24.22
C HIS A 150 -18.97 16.30 24.29
N ASP A 151 -18.16 16.17 25.34
CA ASP A 151 -16.92 16.92 25.51
C ASP A 151 -15.78 15.99 25.95
N GLU A 152 -14.75 15.86 25.11
CA GLU A 152 -13.55 15.06 25.36
C GLU A 152 -12.35 15.92 25.81
N SER A 153 -12.57 17.21 26.14
CA SER A 153 -11.59 18.14 26.71
C SER A 153 -11.00 17.62 28.03
N LYS A 154 -9.86 18.15 28.47
CA LYS A 154 -9.23 17.67 29.71
C LYS A 154 -10.00 18.12 30.95
N GLU A 155 -10.76 19.20 30.82
CA GLU A 155 -11.54 19.87 31.85
C GLU A 155 -12.90 19.20 32.05
N SER A 156 -13.36 18.40 31.07
CA SER A 156 -14.61 17.66 31.16
C SER A 156 -14.58 16.59 32.26
N SER A 157 -15.66 16.53 33.04
CA SER A 157 -15.89 15.49 34.06
C SER A 157 -16.19 14.11 33.46
N ASN A 158 -16.63 14.06 32.20
CA ASN A 158 -16.86 12.82 31.46
C ASN A 158 -16.41 12.98 30.01
N ARG A 159 -15.25 12.40 29.68
CA ARG A 159 -14.61 12.51 28.37
C ARG A 159 -15.06 11.46 27.37
N GLY A 160 -16.21 10.83 27.61
CA GLY A 160 -16.73 9.74 26.81
C GLY A 160 -16.27 8.36 27.25
N ASN A 161 -17.08 7.36 26.92
CA ASN A 161 -16.92 6.01 27.45
C ASN A 161 -15.57 5.38 27.11
N PHE A 162 -14.98 5.67 25.93
CA PHE A 162 -13.66 5.13 25.59
C PHE A 162 -12.55 5.66 26.50
N ILE A 163 -12.50 6.98 26.71
CA ILE A 163 -11.46 7.58 27.55
C ILE A 163 -11.70 7.22 29.02
N GLU A 164 -12.94 7.23 29.50
CA GLU A 164 -13.26 6.86 30.88
C GLU A 164 -12.99 5.37 31.15
N LEU A 165 -13.28 4.48 30.20
CA LEU A 165 -12.93 3.06 30.35
C LEU A 165 -11.41 2.84 30.33
N LEU A 166 -10.66 3.59 29.50
CA LEU A 166 -9.21 3.52 29.49
C LEU A 166 -8.59 4.07 30.79
N LYS A 167 -9.15 5.15 31.36
CA LYS A 167 -8.80 5.65 32.70
C LYS A 167 -9.10 4.62 33.78
N PHE A 168 -10.26 3.97 33.72
CA PHE A 168 -10.62 2.90 34.64
C PHE A 168 -9.61 1.75 34.58
N LEU A 169 -9.22 1.30 33.38
CA LEU A 169 -8.19 0.27 33.23
C LEU A 169 -6.83 0.71 33.77
N ALA A 170 -6.43 1.96 33.53
CA ALA A 170 -5.18 2.51 34.05
C ALA A 170 -5.19 2.58 35.59
N GLY A 171 -6.30 3.02 36.20
CA GLY A 171 -6.45 3.09 37.65
C GLY A 171 -6.42 1.74 38.36
N ASN A 172 -6.76 0.66 37.64
CA ASN A 172 -6.81 -0.71 38.18
C ASN A 172 -5.64 -1.59 37.73
N SER A 173 -4.68 -1.06 36.98
CA SER A 173 -3.52 -1.84 36.51
C SER A 173 -2.30 -0.95 36.35
N GLU A 174 -1.31 -1.14 37.22
CA GLU A 174 -0.02 -0.45 37.14
C GLU A 174 0.64 -0.62 35.76
N GLU A 175 0.53 -1.81 35.18
CA GLU A 175 1.09 -2.11 33.87
C GLU A 175 0.41 -1.31 32.75
N VAL A 176 -0.93 -1.17 32.78
CA VAL A 176 -1.65 -0.33 31.82
C VAL A 176 -1.28 1.12 32.03
N ASN A 177 -1.28 1.58 33.29
CA ASN A 177 -1.03 2.97 33.66
C ASN A 177 0.30 3.48 33.10
N LYS A 178 1.36 2.65 33.09
CA LYS A 178 2.69 3.01 32.56
C LYS A 178 2.69 3.50 31.12
N TYR A 179 1.71 3.14 30.30
CA TYR A 179 1.80 3.33 28.85
C TYR A 179 0.67 4.12 28.23
N VAL A 180 -0.45 4.34 28.92
CA VAL A 180 -1.65 4.96 28.32
C VAL A 180 -1.85 6.40 28.80
N LEU A 181 -2.77 7.13 28.15
CA LEU A 181 -3.16 8.49 28.53
C LEU A 181 -1.93 9.42 28.63
N ASN A 182 -1.73 10.07 29.78
CA ASN A 182 -0.66 11.04 29.99
C ASN A 182 0.74 10.39 30.08
N ASN A 183 0.82 9.06 30.26
CA ASN A 183 2.08 8.31 30.30
C ASN A 183 2.50 7.78 28.92
N ALA A 184 1.69 8.01 27.88
CA ALA A 184 2.09 7.71 26.51
C ALA A 184 3.04 8.78 25.95
N PRO A 185 4.05 8.40 25.13
CA PRO A 185 5.00 9.35 24.58
C PRO A 185 4.33 10.25 23.52
N GLY A 186 4.45 11.57 23.69
CA GLY A 186 3.98 12.57 22.75
C GLY A 186 2.53 12.35 22.31
N ASN A 187 2.33 12.16 21.01
CA ASN A 187 1.00 11.99 20.41
C ASN A 187 0.53 10.52 20.32
N CYS A 188 1.31 9.56 20.82
CA CYS A 188 0.98 8.13 20.75
C CYS A 188 -0.03 7.66 21.81
N THR A 189 -0.99 8.52 22.18
CA THR A 189 -2.00 8.20 23.21
C THR A 189 -3.09 7.26 22.70
N LEU A 190 -3.30 7.19 21.38
CA LEU A 190 -4.38 6.46 20.70
C LEU A 190 -5.80 6.88 21.09
N THR A 191 -5.94 8.02 21.78
CA THR A 191 -7.23 8.51 22.28
C THR A 191 -7.95 9.44 21.32
N SER A 192 -7.31 9.89 20.23
CA SER A 192 -7.94 10.86 19.34
C SER A 192 -9.12 10.24 18.59
N PRO A 193 -10.19 11.01 18.30
CA PRO A 193 -11.36 10.52 17.58
C PRO A 193 -11.03 9.91 16.23
N LYS A 194 -10.05 10.48 15.53
CA LYS A 194 -9.58 9.99 14.23
C LYS A 194 -8.96 8.60 14.35
N ILE A 195 -8.09 8.40 15.36
CA ILE A 195 -7.46 7.10 15.61
C ILE A 195 -8.49 6.07 16.07
N GLN A 196 -9.41 6.44 16.97
CA GLN A 196 -10.49 5.55 17.39
C GLN A 196 -11.30 5.05 16.18
N LYS A 197 -11.71 5.95 15.27
CA LYS A 197 -12.41 5.57 14.03
C LYS A 197 -11.59 4.63 13.14
N GLN A 198 -10.27 4.86 13.03
CA GLN A 198 -9.38 3.98 12.27
C GLN A 198 -9.32 2.57 12.88
N ILE A 199 -9.18 2.47 14.20
CA ILE A 199 -9.14 1.18 14.88
C ILE A 199 -10.49 0.46 14.74
N ILE A 200 -11.61 1.16 14.92
CA ILE A 200 -12.96 0.61 14.70
C ILE A 200 -13.11 0.09 13.26
N HIS A 201 -12.62 0.85 12.27
CA HIS A 201 -12.65 0.44 10.88
C HIS A 201 -11.83 -0.84 10.64
N CYS A 202 -10.64 -0.96 11.24
CA CYS A 202 -9.85 -2.19 11.21
C CYS A 202 -10.59 -3.35 11.86
N CYS A 203 -11.22 -3.15 13.02
CA CYS A 203 -12.05 -4.18 13.65
C CYS A 203 -13.19 -4.63 12.72
N ALA A 204 -13.88 -3.70 12.07
CA ALA A 204 -14.96 -4.02 11.13
C ALA A 204 -14.46 -4.79 9.90
N ILE A 205 -13.24 -4.51 9.40
CA ILE A 205 -12.62 -5.31 8.33
C ILE A 205 -12.36 -6.73 8.81
N GLU A 206 -11.68 -6.90 9.94
CA GLU A 206 -11.31 -8.24 10.45
C GLU A 206 -12.53 -9.07 10.84
N THR A 207 -13.58 -8.43 11.42
CA THR A 207 -14.85 -9.11 11.71
C THR A 207 -15.53 -9.58 10.42
N ARG A 208 -15.60 -8.76 9.38
CA ARG A 208 -16.20 -9.17 8.09
C ARG A 208 -15.41 -10.29 7.44
N LYS A 209 -14.07 -10.20 7.41
CA LYS A 209 -13.20 -11.28 6.92
C LYS A 209 -13.53 -12.59 7.63
N LYS A 210 -13.63 -12.56 8.96
CA LYS A 210 -13.94 -13.76 9.73
C LYS A 210 -15.31 -14.36 9.39
N ILE A 211 -16.34 -13.52 9.23
CA ILE A 211 -17.67 -13.95 8.78
C ILE A 211 -17.59 -14.64 7.41
N ILE A 212 -16.86 -14.06 6.47
CA ILE A 212 -16.70 -14.61 5.10
C ILE A 212 -15.91 -15.92 5.14
N GLU A 213 -14.86 -16.01 5.95
CA GLU A 213 -14.11 -17.26 6.16
C GLU A 213 -14.98 -18.37 6.77
N ASP A 214 -15.85 -18.03 7.72
CA ASP A 214 -16.75 -18.98 8.36
C ASP A 214 -17.88 -19.44 7.43
N LEU A 215 -18.34 -18.57 6.52
CA LEU A 215 -19.26 -18.91 5.44
C LEU A 215 -18.59 -19.83 4.39
N GLY A 216 -17.35 -19.54 4.00
CA GLY A 216 -16.64 -20.29 2.96
C GLY A 216 -17.38 -20.25 1.61
N ASP A 217 -17.53 -21.42 0.98
CA ASP A 217 -18.21 -21.57 -0.32
C ASP A 217 -19.71 -21.88 -0.20
N GLU A 218 -20.25 -21.88 1.01
CA GLU A 218 -21.63 -22.26 1.28
C GLU A 218 -22.65 -21.28 0.68
N PRO A 219 -23.83 -21.77 0.26
CA PRO A 219 -24.91 -20.91 -0.17
C PRO A 219 -25.44 -20.05 0.99
N TYR A 220 -25.87 -18.83 0.67
CA TYR A 220 -26.41 -17.90 1.65
C TYR A 220 -27.68 -17.21 1.13
N ALA A 221 -28.44 -16.62 2.04
CA ALA A 221 -29.49 -15.67 1.73
C ALA A 221 -29.03 -14.26 2.07
N ILE A 222 -29.60 -13.27 1.40
CA ILE A 222 -29.43 -11.86 1.74
C ILE A 222 -30.71 -11.31 2.36
N LEU A 223 -30.55 -10.48 3.37
CA LEU A 223 -31.61 -9.67 3.96
C LEU A 223 -31.19 -8.22 3.77
N ALA A 224 -31.97 -7.44 3.03
CA ALA A 224 -31.68 -6.03 2.82
C ALA A 224 -32.83 -5.17 3.33
N ASP A 225 -32.46 -4.11 4.04
CA ASP A 225 -33.38 -3.18 4.66
C ASP A 225 -33.08 -1.75 4.23
N GLU A 226 -34.12 -1.00 3.89
CA GLU A 226 -34.05 0.37 3.41
C GLU A 226 -34.46 1.31 4.54
N SER A 227 -33.60 2.27 4.87
CA SER A 227 -33.90 3.30 5.86
C SER A 227 -33.33 4.64 5.40
N SER A 228 -34.00 5.73 5.74
CA SER A 228 -33.48 7.07 5.51
C SER A 228 -32.68 7.56 6.73
N ASP A 229 -31.58 8.26 6.50
CA ASP A 229 -30.79 8.88 7.56
C ASP A 229 -31.38 10.21 8.05
N ILE A 230 -30.76 10.81 9.08
CA ILE A 230 -31.19 12.10 9.66
C ILE A 230 -31.14 13.29 8.68
N SER A 231 -30.48 13.14 7.53
CA SER A 231 -30.38 14.12 6.46
C SER A 231 -31.29 13.77 5.27
N HIS A 232 -32.23 12.84 5.47
CA HIS A 232 -33.13 12.31 4.45
C HIS A 232 -32.40 11.63 3.26
N LYS A 233 -31.20 11.08 3.50
CA LYS A 233 -30.50 10.26 2.50
C LYS A 233 -30.83 8.81 2.72
N GLU A 234 -31.18 8.13 1.64
CA GLU A 234 -31.52 6.71 1.68
C GLU A 234 -30.27 5.85 1.91
N GLN A 235 -30.43 4.84 2.76
CA GLN A 235 -29.40 3.88 3.11
C GLN A 235 -29.95 2.47 2.98
N LEU A 236 -29.09 1.56 2.53
CA LEU A 236 -29.37 0.14 2.43
C LEU A 236 -28.48 -0.62 3.39
N ALA A 237 -29.06 -1.24 4.41
CA ALA A 237 -28.38 -2.19 5.28
C ALA A 237 -28.45 -3.60 4.66
N LEU A 238 -27.33 -4.32 4.65
CA LEU A 238 -27.26 -5.70 4.15
C LEU A 238 -26.77 -6.66 5.23
N CYS A 239 -27.55 -7.72 5.44
CA CYS A 239 -27.21 -8.87 6.27
C CYS A 239 -27.15 -10.14 5.42
N LEU A 240 -26.22 -11.05 5.75
CA LEU A 240 -26.23 -12.42 5.25
C LEU A 240 -26.95 -13.31 6.24
N ARG A 241 -27.65 -14.31 5.72
CA ARG A 241 -28.18 -15.41 6.50
C ARG A 241 -27.72 -16.73 5.90
N TYR A 242 -27.05 -17.55 6.69
CA TYR A 242 -26.58 -18.87 6.26
C TYR A 242 -26.68 -19.89 7.39
N VAL A 243 -26.40 -21.15 7.07
CA VAL A 243 -26.36 -22.24 8.05
C VAL A 243 -24.92 -22.70 8.14
N ASP A 244 -24.37 -22.77 9.36
CA ASP A 244 -23.00 -23.25 9.55
C ASP A 244 -22.88 -24.77 9.37
N LYS A 245 -21.64 -25.27 9.43
CA LYS A 245 -21.32 -26.70 9.31
C LYS A 245 -21.97 -27.58 10.38
N PHE A 246 -22.52 -26.99 11.44
CA PHE A 246 -23.22 -27.68 12.53
C PHE A 246 -24.74 -27.59 12.38
N GLY A 247 -25.25 -27.04 11.28
CA GLY A 247 -26.68 -26.88 11.05
C GLY A 247 -27.30 -25.68 11.78
N ARG A 248 -26.50 -24.75 12.33
CA ARG A 248 -27.01 -23.60 13.08
C ARG A 248 -27.21 -22.39 12.16
N PRO A 249 -28.37 -21.72 12.21
CA PRO A 249 -28.58 -20.51 11.44
C PRO A 249 -27.77 -19.35 12.03
N TRP A 250 -27.10 -18.60 11.16
CA TRP A 250 -26.38 -17.38 11.47
C TRP A 250 -26.91 -16.23 10.64
N GLU A 251 -27.01 -15.06 11.27
CA GLU A 251 -27.33 -13.79 10.62
C GLU A 251 -26.23 -12.78 10.94
N HIS A 252 -25.58 -12.26 9.89
CA HIS A 252 -24.44 -11.37 10.03
C HIS A 252 -24.60 -10.13 9.18
N PHE A 253 -24.52 -8.97 9.84
CA PHE A 253 -24.45 -7.68 9.17
C PHE A 253 -23.13 -7.52 8.42
N ILE A 254 -23.20 -7.12 7.15
CA ILE A 254 -22.02 -6.91 6.30
C ILE A 254 -21.74 -5.44 6.06
N GLY A 255 -22.77 -4.59 6.03
CA GLY A 255 -22.56 -3.17 5.91
C GLY A 255 -23.79 -2.39 5.51
N VAL A 256 -23.60 -1.08 5.47
CA VAL A 256 -24.57 -0.09 5.03
C VAL A 256 -24.00 0.69 3.85
N VAL A 257 -24.83 0.93 2.85
CA VAL A 257 -24.48 1.72 1.65
C VAL A 257 -25.44 2.87 1.53
N HIS A 258 -24.93 4.06 1.22
CA HIS A 258 -25.78 5.18 0.86
C HIS A 258 -26.23 5.01 -0.59
N VAL A 259 -27.52 5.17 -0.84
CA VAL A 259 -28.10 5.07 -2.18
C VAL A 259 -28.73 6.39 -2.57
N ASP A 260 -28.51 6.83 -3.80
CA ASP A 260 -29.04 8.10 -4.31
C ASP A 260 -30.58 8.06 -4.52
N GLY A 261 -31.20 6.89 -4.38
CA GLY A 261 -32.64 6.69 -4.43
C GLY A 261 -33.05 5.23 -4.24
N THR A 262 -34.35 4.99 -4.02
CA THR A 262 -34.97 3.67 -3.74
C THR A 262 -35.43 2.93 -4.99
N THR A 263 -34.88 3.26 -6.16
CA THR A 263 -35.18 2.52 -7.39
C THR A 263 -34.61 1.10 -7.33
N SER A 264 -35.26 0.14 -7.98
CA SER A 264 -34.78 -1.25 -8.04
C SER A 264 -33.34 -1.37 -8.53
N LEU A 265 -32.96 -0.56 -9.52
CA LEU A 265 -31.64 -0.59 -10.13
C LEU A 265 -30.55 -0.03 -9.20
N SER A 266 -30.82 1.07 -8.49
CA SER A 266 -29.86 1.64 -7.53
C SER A 266 -29.60 0.67 -6.37
N LEU A 267 -30.67 0.07 -5.83
CA LEU A 267 -30.57 -0.89 -4.72
C LEU A 267 -29.83 -2.15 -5.15
N LYS A 268 -30.14 -2.69 -6.34
CA LYS A 268 -29.42 -3.83 -6.91
C LYS A 268 -27.91 -3.54 -7.04
N LYS A 269 -27.55 -2.38 -7.60
CA LYS A 269 -26.13 -1.98 -7.72
C LYS A 269 -25.45 -1.85 -6.36
N ALA A 270 -26.16 -1.35 -5.36
CA ALA A 270 -25.64 -1.24 -3.99
C ALA A 270 -25.40 -2.62 -3.36
N VAL A 271 -26.35 -3.56 -3.49
CA VAL A 271 -26.19 -4.95 -3.04
C VAL A 271 -25.03 -5.62 -3.76
N GLU A 272 -24.98 -5.56 -5.09
CA GLU A 272 -23.92 -6.17 -5.89
C GLU A 272 -22.54 -5.59 -5.53
N GLY A 273 -22.44 -4.26 -5.40
CA GLY A 273 -21.20 -3.59 -5.00
C GLY A 273 -20.72 -4.03 -3.62
N LEU A 274 -21.63 -4.13 -2.65
CA LEU A 274 -21.26 -4.55 -1.29
C LEU A 274 -20.84 -6.02 -1.25
N LEU A 275 -21.52 -6.91 -1.96
CA LEU A 275 -21.11 -8.32 -2.06
C LEU A 275 -19.75 -8.48 -2.73
N VAL A 276 -19.53 -7.83 -3.89
CA VAL A 276 -18.26 -7.88 -4.62
C VAL A 276 -17.11 -7.31 -3.78
N SER A 277 -17.34 -6.21 -3.06
CA SER A 277 -16.30 -5.62 -2.19
C SER A 277 -15.88 -6.53 -1.03
N ASN A 278 -16.71 -7.52 -0.69
CA ASN A 278 -16.44 -8.53 0.34
C ASN A 278 -16.10 -9.91 -0.27
N GLY A 279 -15.86 -9.99 -1.59
CA GLY A 279 -15.50 -11.25 -2.25
C GLY A 279 -16.64 -12.27 -2.34
N LEU A 280 -17.89 -11.84 -2.16
CA LEU A 280 -19.06 -12.70 -2.17
C LEU A 280 -19.69 -12.76 -3.57
N SER A 281 -20.06 -13.97 -4.01
CA SER A 281 -20.66 -14.18 -5.33
C SER A 281 -22.18 -14.18 -5.28
N MET A 282 -22.80 -13.39 -6.15
CA MET A 282 -24.25 -13.43 -6.39
C MET A 282 -24.77 -14.83 -6.76
N GLN A 283 -23.91 -15.72 -7.27
CA GLN A 283 -24.29 -17.07 -7.69
C GLN A 283 -24.57 -18.01 -6.50
N GLN A 284 -24.03 -17.69 -5.32
CA GLN A 284 -24.23 -18.46 -4.09
C GLN A 284 -25.52 -18.05 -3.36
N ILE A 285 -26.21 -17.01 -3.82
CA ILE A 285 -27.45 -16.55 -3.21
C ILE A 285 -28.59 -17.55 -3.48
N ARG A 286 -29.22 -18.06 -2.42
CA ARG A 286 -30.38 -18.98 -2.48
C ARG A 286 -31.68 -18.39 -1.95
N GLY A 287 -31.60 -17.29 -1.19
CA GLY A 287 -32.74 -16.57 -0.66
C GLY A 287 -32.50 -15.07 -0.66
N GLN A 288 -33.59 -14.29 -0.76
CA GLN A 288 -33.54 -12.83 -0.69
C GLN A 288 -34.76 -12.35 0.10
N GLY A 289 -34.53 -11.54 1.13
CA GLY A 289 -35.56 -10.89 1.93
C GLY A 289 -35.37 -9.38 1.88
N TYR A 290 -36.47 -8.65 1.65
CA TYR A 290 -36.50 -7.21 1.47
C TYR A 290 -37.72 -6.64 2.20
N ASP A 291 -37.55 -5.61 3.03
CA ASP A 291 -38.66 -4.99 3.78
C ASP A 291 -39.52 -4.06 2.90
N GLY A 292 -38.94 -3.49 1.82
CA GLY A 292 -39.61 -2.68 0.80
C GLY A 292 -40.04 -3.48 -0.45
N ALA A 293 -41.11 -4.28 -0.34
CA ALA A 293 -41.52 -5.22 -1.39
C ALA A 293 -41.94 -4.59 -2.75
N SER A 294 -42.28 -3.29 -2.81
CA SER A 294 -42.83 -2.67 -4.03
C SER A 294 -41.78 -2.41 -5.11
N ASN A 295 -40.60 -1.89 -4.75
CA ASN A 295 -39.58 -1.50 -5.72
C ASN A 295 -38.65 -2.66 -6.06
N MET A 296 -38.26 -3.50 -5.10
CA MET A 296 -37.22 -4.53 -5.31
C MET A 296 -37.70 -5.86 -5.90
N LYS A 297 -39.00 -6.18 -5.82
CA LYS A 297 -39.54 -7.43 -6.39
C LYS A 297 -39.51 -7.49 -7.92
N GLY A 298 -39.62 -6.35 -8.60
CA GLY A 298 -39.82 -6.30 -10.06
C GLY A 298 -38.58 -6.66 -10.89
N GLU A 299 -37.41 -6.17 -10.51
CA GLU A 299 -36.18 -6.28 -11.34
C GLU A 299 -35.15 -7.29 -10.81
N ILE A 300 -35.19 -7.66 -9.54
CA ILE A 300 -34.25 -8.65 -8.97
C ILE A 300 -34.77 -10.10 -9.17
N MET A 301 -36.09 -10.29 -9.37
CA MET A 301 -36.67 -11.61 -9.67
C MET A 301 -36.28 -12.20 -11.04
N THR A 302 -35.76 -11.42 -11.99
CA THR A 302 -35.30 -11.94 -13.28
C THR A 302 -34.04 -12.80 -13.19
N MET A 303 -33.33 -12.79 -12.05
CA MET A 303 -32.20 -13.68 -11.78
C MET A 303 -32.62 -15.12 -11.42
N ARG A 304 -33.91 -15.38 -11.13
CA ARG A 304 -34.42 -16.72 -10.77
C ARG A 304 -34.90 -17.57 -11.95
N LYS A 305 -35.22 -16.97 -13.11
CA LYS A 305 -35.78 -17.72 -14.27
C LYS A 305 -34.76 -18.47 -15.13
N ARG A 306 -33.45 -18.34 -14.90
CA ARG A 306 -32.41 -18.93 -15.78
C ARG A 306 -31.61 -20.11 -15.22
N ARG A 307 -31.86 -20.59 -13.99
CA ARG A 307 -30.98 -21.61 -13.37
C ARG A 307 -31.65 -22.72 -12.55
N ILE A 308 -32.95 -22.97 -12.74
CA ILE A 308 -33.60 -24.20 -12.22
C ILE A 308 -33.57 -25.36 -13.25
N ASN A 309 -33.20 -25.10 -14.51
CA ASN A 309 -32.96 -26.15 -15.50
C ASN A 309 -31.50 -26.13 -15.96
N LYS A 310 -30.63 -26.83 -15.22
CA LYS A 310 -29.44 -27.52 -15.73
C LYS A 310 -28.86 -28.41 -14.65
#